data_AF-A0A0J7ZAP7-F1
#
_entry.id   AF-A0A0J7ZAP7-F1
#
_cell.length_a   1.000
_cell.length_b   1.000
_cell.length_c   1.000
_cell.angle_alpha   90.00
_cell.angle_beta   90.00
_cell.angle_gamma   90.00
#
_symmetry.space_group_name_H-M   'P 1'
#
loop_
_entity.id
_entity.type
_entity.pdbx_description
1 polymer ?
#
loop_
_entity_poly.entity_id
_entity_poly.type
_entity_poly.pdbx_seq_one_letter_code
_entity_poly.pdbx_strand_id
1 'polypeptide(L)'
;QANYAAANAFLDALAHHRHTHHQPATSLAWGWWGQNSEMTQHLGDADLQRIDRLGILAFTAQEGMELFDVALGAKDPVLAPAKFDFEAMRAQLEPGHMPLMFRGLLRVARPSAHGGKDGASRLMEDLAAMSAEEREGTLLDLVLRDAAAVLGFAEGDELGPETVLFDIGYDSLTAVELRNRLSALTGLRIPPGFVFEYPTPQLIVEELCALMDGTSTAAA
;
A
#
# COMPACT_ATOMS: atom_id res chain seq x y z
N GLN A 1 -2.11 -16.15 6.94
CA GLN A 1 -1.94 -16.76 5.60
C GLN A 1 -0.77 -17.74 5.46
N ALA A 2 0.05 -18.02 6.50
CA ALA A 2 1.26 -18.86 6.35
C ALA A 2 0.99 -20.29 5.81
N ASN A 3 -0.02 -20.99 6.34
CA ASN A 3 -0.38 -22.34 5.87
C ASN A 3 -0.88 -22.34 4.41
N TYR A 4 -1.65 -21.30 4.03
CA TYR A 4 -2.15 -21.12 2.67
C TYR A 4 -0.99 -20.84 1.69
N ALA A 5 -0.05 -19.98 2.07
CA ALA A 5 1.13 -19.69 1.27
C ALA A 5 2.02 -20.94 1.08
N ALA A 6 2.22 -21.73 2.14
CA ALA A 6 3.00 -22.97 2.06
C ALA A 6 2.35 -24.00 1.13
N ALA A 7 1.02 -24.15 1.18
CA ALA A 7 0.29 -25.05 0.29
C ALA A 7 0.39 -24.62 -1.19
N ASN A 8 0.24 -23.33 -1.48
CA ASN A 8 0.37 -22.82 -2.85
C ASN A 8 1.81 -22.93 -3.38
N ALA A 9 2.80 -22.62 -2.55
CA ALA A 9 4.22 -22.79 -2.91
C ALA A 9 4.57 -24.25 -3.24
N PHE A 10 3.93 -25.22 -2.59
CA PHE A 10 4.08 -26.63 -2.94
C PHE A 10 3.53 -26.93 -4.35
N LEU A 11 2.38 -26.36 -4.73
CA LEU A 11 1.81 -26.54 -6.08
C LEU A 11 2.74 -25.99 -7.16
N ASP A 12 3.33 -24.82 -6.92
CA ASP A 12 4.31 -24.21 -7.83
C ASP A 12 5.55 -25.09 -7.98
N ALA A 13 6.10 -25.58 -6.87
CA ALA A 13 7.24 -26.48 -6.86
C ALA A 13 6.92 -27.82 -7.56
N LEU A 14 5.70 -28.34 -7.39
CA LEU A 14 5.26 -29.56 -8.06
C LEU A 14 5.17 -29.38 -9.57
N ALA A 15 4.64 -28.25 -10.05
CA ALA A 15 4.56 -27.97 -11.48
C ALA A 15 5.96 -27.87 -12.11
N HIS A 16 6.89 -27.17 -11.44
CA HIS A 16 8.29 -27.15 -11.83
C HIS A 16 8.92 -28.55 -11.86
N HIS A 17 8.71 -29.35 -10.81
CA HIS A 17 9.24 -30.71 -10.73
C HIS A 17 8.72 -31.61 -11.86
N ARG A 18 7.45 -31.50 -12.22
CA ARG A 18 6.87 -32.26 -13.32
C ARG A 18 7.49 -31.85 -14.67
N HIS A 19 7.68 -30.56 -14.90
CA HIS A 19 8.35 -30.07 -16.11
C HIS A 19 9.80 -30.57 -16.24
N THR A 20 10.57 -30.63 -15.15
CA THR A 20 11.95 -31.18 -15.19
C THR A 20 11.98 -32.68 -15.50
N HIS A 21 10.86 -33.38 -15.33
CA HIS A 21 10.66 -34.78 -15.68
C HIS A 21 9.87 -34.96 -17.00
N HIS A 22 9.74 -33.90 -17.80
CA HIS A 22 9.00 -33.90 -19.07
C HIS A 22 7.53 -34.32 -18.94
N GLN A 23 6.92 -34.04 -17.79
CA GLN A 23 5.50 -34.27 -17.53
C GLN A 23 4.74 -32.94 -17.56
N PRO A 24 3.52 -32.90 -18.13
CA PRO A 24 2.73 -31.69 -18.16
C PRO A 24 2.22 -31.32 -16.76
N ALA A 25 2.36 -30.04 -16.41
CA ALA A 25 1.76 -29.43 -15.23
C ALA A 25 1.75 -27.92 -15.36
N THR A 26 0.65 -27.29 -14.95
CA THR A 26 0.55 -25.82 -14.89
C THR A 26 0.02 -25.42 -13.53
N SER A 27 0.78 -24.60 -12.80
CA SER A 27 0.32 -23.93 -11.58
C SER A 27 -0.03 -22.47 -11.92
N LEU A 28 -1.18 -22.01 -11.44
CA LEU A 28 -1.66 -20.65 -11.67
C LEU A 28 -1.83 -19.95 -10.32
N ALA A 29 -0.92 -19.02 -10.03
CA ALA A 29 -0.98 -18.14 -8.87
C ALA A 29 -1.94 -16.98 -9.18
N TRP A 30 -3.24 -17.26 -9.05
CA TRP A 30 -4.29 -16.30 -9.38
C TRP A 30 -4.26 -15.07 -8.46
N GLY A 31 -4.40 -13.89 -9.07
CA GLY A 31 -4.93 -12.72 -8.41
C GLY A 31 -6.37 -12.93 -7.93
N TRP A 32 -6.93 -11.94 -7.26
CA TRP A 32 -8.27 -12.06 -6.68
C TRP A 32 -9.39 -11.93 -7.74
N TRP A 33 -10.51 -12.59 -7.48
CA TRP A 33 -11.68 -12.61 -8.36
C TRP A 33 -12.80 -11.78 -7.71
N GLY A 34 -13.45 -10.92 -8.49
CA GLY A 34 -14.46 -9.97 -8.00
C GLY A 34 -15.82 -10.61 -7.66
N GLN A 35 -16.00 -11.90 -7.95
CA GLN A 35 -17.16 -12.63 -7.42
C GLN A 35 -16.85 -13.17 -6.02
N ASN A 36 -17.79 -12.98 -5.10
CA ASN A 36 -17.72 -13.48 -3.73
C ASN A 36 -17.64 -15.02 -3.72
N SER A 37 -16.41 -15.54 -3.69
CA SER A 37 -16.14 -16.94 -3.39
C SER A 37 -16.19 -17.14 -1.87
N GLU A 38 -16.41 -18.37 -1.39
CA GLU A 38 -16.33 -18.70 0.06
C GLU A 38 -15.01 -18.23 0.70
N MET A 39 -13.94 -18.13 -0.08
CA MET A 39 -12.61 -17.70 0.38
C MET A 39 -12.44 -16.17 0.47
N THR A 40 -13.24 -15.40 -0.27
CA THR A 40 -13.21 -13.92 -0.29
C THR A 40 -14.38 -13.29 0.46
N GLN A 41 -15.34 -14.09 0.94
CA GLN A 41 -16.48 -13.64 1.75
C GLN A 41 -16.11 -12.88 3.03
N HIS A 42 -14.90 -13.06 3.54
CA HIS A 42 -14.41 -12.40 4.76
C HIS A 42 -13.77 -11.02 4.49
N LEU A 43 -13.56 -10.65 3.23
CA LEU A 43 -13.04 -9.33 2.86
C LEU A 43 -14.21 -8.35 2.82
N GLY A 44 -14.20 -7.38 3.74
CA GLY A 44 -15.20 -6.32 3.76
C GLY A 44 -14.97 -5.30 2.65
N ASP A 45 -15.93 -4.39 2.43
CA ASP A 45 -15.84 -3.34 1.41
C ASP A 45 -14.57 -2.48 1.57
N ALA A 46 -14.09 -2.30 2.80
CA ALA A 46 -12.84 -1.59 3.10
C ALA A 46 -11.58 -2.34 2.59
N ASP A 47 -11.54 -3.68 2.69
CA ASP A 47 -10.44 -4.48 2.16
C ASP A 47 -10.40 -4.45 0.63
N LEU A 48 -11.58 -4.47 0.00
CA LEU A 48 -11.71 -4.37 -1.46
C LEU A 48 -11.26 -3.01 -1.96
N GLN A 49 -11.69 -1.92 -1.31
CA GLN A 49 -11.22 -0.56 -1.62
C GLN A 49 -9.71 -0.39 -1.37
N ARG A 50 -9.14 -1.10 -0.42
CA ARG A 50 -7.70 -1.09 -0.14
C ARG A 50 -6.89 -1.80 -1.22
N ILE A 51 -7.36 -2.95 -1.70
CA ILE A 51 -6.70 -3.69 -2.79
C ILE A 51 -6.80 -2.91 -4.12
N ASP A 52 -7.94 -2.28 -4.38
CA ASP A 52 -8.15 -1.43 -5.54
C ASP A 52 -7.23 -0.20 -5.53
N ARG A 53 -7.05 0.42 -4.34
CA ARG A 53 -6.08 1.50 -4.14
C ARG A 53 -4.64 1.06 -4.47
N LEU A 54 -4.24 -0.17 -4.15
CA LEU A 54 -2.90 -0.68 -4.51
C LEU A 54 -2.73 -0.95 -6.01
N GLY A 55 -3.77 -0.71 -6.82
CA GLY A 55 -3.79 -0.92 -8.26
C GLY A 55 -3.79 -2.39 -8.66
N ILE A 56 -4.22 -3.29 -7.76
CA ILE A 56 -4.43 -4.71 -8.06
C ILE A 56 -5.92 -4.93 -8.26
N LEU A 57 -6.33 -5.11 -9.52
CA LEU A 57 -7.74 -5.17 -9.88
C LEU A 57 -8.29 -6.59 -9.79
N ALA A 58 -9.58 -6.68 -9.48
CA ALA A 58 -10.32 -7.94 -9.53
C ALA A 58 -10.48 -8.44 -10.96
N PHE A 59 -10.43 -9.76 -11.12
CA PHE A 59 -10.95 -10.41 -12.32
C PHE A 59 -12.47 -10.54 -12.25
N THR A 60 -13.13 -10.23 -13.35
CA THR A 60 -14.44 -10.84 -13.61
C THR A 60 -14.26 -12.33 -13.91
N ALA A 61 -15.31 -13.14 -13.72
CA ALA A 61 -15.24 -14.57 -14.04
C ALA A 61 -14.88 -14.81 -15.52
N GLN A 62 -15.36 -13.94 -16.42
CA GLN A 62 -15.04 -14.01 -17.84
C GLN A 62 -13.53 -13.77 -18.09
N GLU A 63 -12.97 -12.68 -17.55
CA GLU A 63 -11.54 -12.37 -17.69
C GLU A 63 -10.66 -13.49 -17.10
N GLY A 64 -11.06 -14.06 -15.96
CA GLY A 64 -10.37 -15.19 -15.35
C GLY A 64 -10.36 -16.42 -16.25
N MET A 65 -11.47 -16.75 -16.89
CA MET A 65 -11.54 -17.87 -17.83
C MET A 65 -10.74 -17.63 -19.12
N GLU A 66 -10.76 -16.41 -19.65
CA GLU A 66 -9.93 -16.04 -20.80
C GLU A 66 -8.43 -16.21 -20.49
N LEU A 67 -7.98 -15.80 -19.30
CA LEU A 67 -6.60 -16.00 -18.87
C LEU A 67 -6.26 -17.47 -18.58
N PHE A 68 -7.22 -18.27 -18.15
CA PHE A 68 -7.04 -19.71 -17.99
C PHE A 68 -6.76 -20.38 -19.33
N ASP A 69 -7.53 -20.05 -20.37
CA ASP A 69 -7.32 -20.58 -21.72
C ASP A 69 -5.95 -20.17 -22.28
N VAL A 70 -5.54 -18.91 -22.07
CA VAL A 70 -4.20 -18.44 -22.43
C VAL A 70 -3.11 -19.22 -21.70
N ALA A 71 -3.30 -19.47 -20.41
CA ALA A 71 -2.32 -20.17 -19.58
C ALA A 71 -2.11 -21.63 -20.00
N LEU A 72 -3.16 -22.31 -20.48
CA LEU A 72 -3.05 -23.67 -21.01
C LEU A 72 -2.18 -23.76 -22.28
N GLY A 73 -2.03 -22.66 -23.02
CA GLY A 73 -1.17 -22.58 -24.20
C GLY A 73 0.29 -22.19 -23.89
N ALA A 74 0.59 -21.79 -22.66
CA ALA A 74 1.92 -21.37 -22.25
C ALA A 74 2.85 -22.56 -22.00
N LYS A 75 4.16 -22.32 -22.12
CA LYS A 75 5.19 -23.35 -21.91
C LYS A 75 5.76 -23.34 -20.49
N ASP A 76 5.52 -22.26 -19.75
CA ASP A 76 6.02 -22.10 -18.40
C ASP A 76 5.19 -22.93 -17.40
N PRO A 77 5.84 -23.62 -16.44
CA PRO A 77 5.15 -24.46 -15.46
C PRO A 77 4.32 -23.67 -14.46
N VAL A 78 4.69 -22.41 -14.21
CA VAL A 78 4.07 -21.55 -13.21
C VAL A 78 3.81 -20.19 -13.84
N LEU A 79 2.57 -19.72 -13.74
CA LEU A 79 2.15 -18.40 -14.18
C LEU A 79 1.41 -17.70 -13.05
N ALA A 80 1.49 -16.37 -13.05
CA ALA A 80 0.74 -15.53 -12.11
C ALA A 80 -0.19 -14.61 -12.90
N PRO A 81 -1.44 -15.05 -13.21
CA PRO A 81 -2.43 -14.17 -13.81
C PRO A 81 -2.77 -13.05 -12.82
N ALA A 82 -2.47 -11.82 -13.21
CA ALA A 82 -2.74 -10.64 -12.39
C ALA A 82 -3.20 -9.47 -13.28
N LYS A 83 -4.17 -8.69 -12.77
CA LYS A 83 -4.69 -7.49 -13.41
C LYS A 83 -4.23 -6.29 -12.60
N PHE A 84 -3.55 -5.37 -13.26
CA PHE A 84 -2.99 -4.19 -12.62
C PHE A 84 -3.51 -2.92 -13.27
N ASP A 85 -3.85 -1.93 -12.45
CA ASP A 85 -3.92 -0.54 -12.86
C ASP A 85 -2.54 0.10 -12.67
N PHE A 86 -1.73 0.01 -13.71
CA PHE A 86 -0.38 0.57 -13.71
C PHE A 86 -0.33 2.09 -13.61
N GLU A 87 -1.42 2.80 -13.92
CA GLU A 87 -1.52 4.24 -13.77
C GLU A 87 -1.77 4.60 -12.30
N ALA A 88 -2.74 3.95 -11.65
CA ALA A 88 -2.99 4.09 -10.22
C ALA A 88 -1.76 3.69 -9.38
N MET A 89 -1.09 2.58 -9.72
CA MET A 89 0.15 2.17 -9.05
C MET A 89 1.25 3.23 -9.18
N ARG A 90 1.37 3.88 -10.35
CA ARG A 90 2.40 4.91 -10.57
C ARG A 90 2.07 6.21 -9.83
N ALA A 91 0.79 6.57 -9.70
CA ALA A 91 0.37 7.75 -8.96
C ALA A 91 0.62 7.63 -7.45
N GLN A 92 0.61 6.42 -6.90
CA GLN A 92 0.81 6.18 -5.46
C GLN A 92 2.25 5.81 -5.07
N LEU A 93 3.04 5.27 -6.00
CA LEU A 93 4.42 4.88 -5.73
C LEU A 93 5.37 6.07 -5.93
N GLU A 94 5.82 6.65 -4.82
CA GLU A 94 6.91 7.62 -4.81
C GLU A 94 8.17 7.08 -5.52
N PRO A 95 8.90 7.89 -6.29
CA PRO A 95 10.14 7.48 -6.94
C PRO A 95 11.18 6.97 -5.92
N GLY A 96 11.29 5.65 -5.78
CA GLY A 96 12.23 4.99 -4.86
C GLY A 96 11.61 3.90 -3.98
N HIS A 97 10.29 3.88 -3.80
CA HIS A 97 9.59 2.94 -2.92
C HIS A 97 8.89 1.78 -3.65
N MET A 98 9.12 1.64 -4.96
CA MET A 98 8.57 0.53 -5.74
C MET A 98 9.18 -0.82 -5.29
N PRO A 99 8.35 -1.79 -4.86
CA PRO A 99 8.82 -3.14 -4.55
C PRO A 99 9.59 -3.71 -5.75
N LEU A 100 10.70 -4.38 -5.47
CA LEU A 100 11.64 -4.86 -6.50
C LEU A 100 10.96 -5.72 -7.57
N MET A 101 9.89 -6.42 -7.22
CA MET A 101 9.10 -7.28 -8.10
C MET A 101 8.40 -6.49 -9.24
N PHE A 102 8.12 -5.20 -9.07
CA PHE A 102 7.40 -4.38 -10.07
C PHE A 102 8.31 -3.51 -10.96
N ARG A 103 9.61 -3.40 -10.64
CA ARG A 103 10.56 -2.54 -11.37
C ARG A 103 10.76 -2.94 -12.85
N GLY A 104 10.53 -4.22 -13.18
CA GLY A 104 10.60 -4.73 -14.56
C GLY A 104 9.31 -4.58 -15.36
N LEU A 105 8.16 -4.44 -14.69
CA LEU A 105 6.83 -4.36 -15.28
C LEU A 105 6.43 -2.90 -15.57
N LEU A 106 6.77 -2.00 -14.65
CA LEU A 106 6.52 -0.59 -14.77
C LEU A 106 7.77 0.12 -15.29
N ARG A 107 7.81 0.47 -16.58
CA ARG A 107 8.79 1.44 -17.06
C ARG A 107 8.43 2.79 -16.42
N VAL A 108 9.07 3.11 -15.30
CA VAL A 108 8.90 4.40 -14.63
C VAL A 108 9.55 5.45 -15.52
N ALA A 109 8.74 6.25 -16.19
CA ALA A 109 9.22 7.46 -16.83
C ALA A 109 9.91 8.31 -15.75
N ARG A 110 11.13 8.78 -16.02
CA ARG A 110 11.84 9.69 -15.11
C ARG A 110 10.90 10.83 -14.70
N PRO A 111 10.80 11.16 -13.40
CA PRO A 111 9.86 12.19 -12.95
C PRO A 111 10.11 13.50 -13.70
N SER A 112 9.07 14.03 -14.34
CA SER A 112 8.98 15.46 -14.60
C SER A 112 8.63 16.14 -13.28
N ALA A 113 9.45 17.09 -12.85
CA ALA A 113 9.51 17.58 -11.48
C ALA A 113 8.39 18.57 -11.07
N HIS A 114 7.17 18.48 -11.60
CA HIS A 114 6.24 19.63 -11.61
C HIS A 114 4.76 19.37 -11.26
N GLY A 115 4.43 18.38 -10.42
CA GLY A 115 3.02 18.09 -10.05
C GLY A 115 2.63 18.29 -8.59
N GLY A 116 3.37 17.67 -7.65
CA GLY A 116 2.99 17.64 -6.22
C GLY A 116 3.75 18.62 -5.31
N LYS A 117 4.83 19.23 -5.81
CA LYS A 117 5.68 20.11 -4.99
C LYS A 117 4.98 21.41 -4.57
N ASP A 118 4.07 21.93 -5.39
CA ASP A 118 3.44 23.23 -5.13
C ASP A 118 2.47 23.18 -3.94
N GLY A 119 1.79 22.04 -3.73
CA GLY A 119 0.87 21.85 -2.59
C GLY A 119 1.61 21.60 -1.28
N ALA A 120 2.59 20.68 -1.29
CA ALA A 120 3.41 20.40 -0.11
C ALA A 120 4.28 21.60 0.30
N SER A 121 4.82 22.36 -0.66
CA SER A 121 5.60 23.58 -0.38
C SER A 121 4.74 24.63 0.32
N ARG A 122 3.49 24.81 -0.10
CA ARG A 122 2.55 25.76 0.55
C ARG A 122 2.20 25.34 1.97
N LEU A 123 1.85 24.08 2.20
CA LEU A 123 1.57 23.58 3.55
C LEU A 123 2.78 23.78 4.47
N MET A 124 3.99 23.49 3.98
CA MET A 124 5.22 23.66 4.75
C MET A 124 5.55 25.14 5.02
N GLU A 125 5.29 26.04 4.06
CA GLU A 125 5.42 27.49 4.25
C GLU A 125 4.45 28.02 5.31
N ASP A 126 3.19 27.57 5.27
CA ASP A 126 2.16 27.96 6.25
C ASP A 126 2.53 27.44 7.65
N LEU A 127 2.92 26.16 7.77
CA LEU A 127 3.34 25.57 9.05
C LEU A 127 4.59 26.24 9.63
N ALA A 128 5.51 26.72 8.78
CA ALA A 128 6.71 27.44 9.23
C ALA A 128 6.41 28.85 9.75
N ALA A 129 5.27 29.45 9.34
CA ALA A 129 4.83 30.77 9.81
C ALA A 129 4.00 30.72 11.09
N MET A 130 3.56 29.53 11.52
CA MET A 130 2.76 29.30 12.72
C MET A 130 3.60 29.26 13.99
N SER A 131 2.97 29.53 15.14
CA SER A 131 3.57 29.18 16.44
C SER A 131 3.67 27.65 16.61
N ALA A 132 4.51 27.20 17.54
CA ALA A 132 4.67 25.76 17.80
C ALA A 132 3.34 25.06 18.15
N GLU A 133 2.50 25.71 18.96
CA GLU A 133 1.19 25.19 19.38
C GLU A 133 0.20 25.11 18.21
N GLU A 134 0.15 26.14 17.35
CA GLU A 134 -0.72 26.14 16.17
C GLU A 134 -0.28 25.11 15.11
N ARG A 135 1.04 24.95 14.95
CA ARG A 135 1.65 23.97 14.06
C ARG A 135 1.31 22.55 14.49
N GLU A 136 1.43 22.27 15.79
CA GLU A 136 1.11 20.97 16.37
C GLU A 136 -0.37 20.62 16.18
N GLY A 137 -1.28 21.54 16.48
CA GLY A 137 -2.73 21.33 16.27
C GLY A 137 -3.08 21.09 14.80
N THR A 138 -2.48 21.86 13.88
CA THR A 138 -2.72 21.70 12.43
C THR A 138 -2.22 20.35 11.92
N LEU A 139 -1.05 19.90 12.40
CA LEU A 139 -0.52 18.59 12.05
C LEU A 139 -1.35 17.46 12.66
N LEU A 140 -1.86 17.63 13.88
CA LEU A 140 -2.73 16.65 14.52
C LEU A 140 -4.02 16.43 13.72
N ASP A 141 -4.67 17.51 13.29
CA ASP A 141 -5.86 17.43 12.44
C ASP A 141 -5.58 16.73 11.09
N LEU A 142 -4.39 16.95 10.53
CA LEU A 142 -3.94 16.27 9.30
C LEU A 142 -3.77 14.77 9.55
N VAL A 143 -3.04 14.40 10.60
CA VAL A 143 -2.73 13.01 10.94
C VAL A 143 -4.00 12.23 11.28
N LEU A 144 -4.90 12.80 12.08
CA LEU A 144 -6.18 12.16 12.43
C LEU A 144 -7.05 11.91 11.19
N ARG A 145 -7.15 12.89 10.30
CA ARG A 145 -7.92 12.78 9.05
C ARG A 145 -7.35 11.70 8.12
N ASP A 146 -6.05 11.72 7.90
CA ASP A 146 -5.40 10.72 7.04
C ASP A 146 -5.40 9.33 7.69
N ALA A 147 -5.33 9.25 9.02
CA ALA A 147 -5.44 7.98 9.73
C ALA A 147 -6.84 7.36 9.59
N ALA A 148 -7.89 8.16 9.75
CA ALA A 148 -9.27 7.74 9.53
C ALA A 148 -9.51 7.27 8.08
N ALA A 149 -8.97 8.02 7.11
CA ALA A 149 -9.14 7.74 5.68
C ALA A 149 -8.50 6.41 5.24
N VAL A 150 -7.39 6.00 5.87
CA VAL A 150 -6.74 4.71 5.60
C VAL A 150 -7.62 3.54 6.05
N LEU A 151 -8.32 3.68 7.18
CA LEU A 151 -9.23 2.65 7.69
C LEU A 151 -10.63 2.70 7.06
N GLY A 152 -10.92 3.73 6.25
CA GLY A 152 -12.23 3.89 5.61
C GLY A 152 -13.33 4.34 6.58
N PHE A 153 -12.96 4.99 7.68
CA PHE A 153 -13.91 5.59 8.61
C PHE A 153 -14.73 6.69 7.90
N ALA A 154 -16.02 6.75 8.19
CA ALA A 154 -16.90 7.79 7.66
C ALA A 154 -16.61 9.13 8.36
N GLU A 155 -16.94 10.25 7.71
CA GLU A 155 -16.90 11.58 8.35
C GLU A 155 -17.80 11.57 9.59
N GLY A 156 -17.21 11.44 10.79
CA GLY A 156 -17.91 11.40 12.07
C GLY A 156 -17.38 10.37 13.08
N ASP A 157 -16.60 9.37 12.65
CA ASP A 157 -15.89 8.48 13.58
C ASP A 157 -14.63 9.19 14.11
N GLU A 158 -14.68 9.65 15.36
CA GLU A 158 -13.59 10.40 15.97
C GLU A 158 -12.45 9.48 16.41
N LEU A 159 -11.32 9.57 15.71
CA LEU A 159 -10.04 9.10 16.21
C LEU A 159 -9.50 10.08 17.24
N GLY A 160 -9.06 9.56 18.39
CA GLY A 160 -8.43 10.35 19.43
C GLY A 160 -6.92 10.52 19.19
N PRO A 161 -6.31 11.59 19.73
CA PRO A 161 -4.87 11.84 19.60
C PRO A 161 -4.00 10.72 20.21
N GLU A 162 -4.50 10.07 21.26
CA GLU A 162 -3.84 8.98 21.99
C GLU A 162 -4.29 7.58 21.55
N THR A 163 -5.11 7.48 20.49
CA THR A 163 -5.59 6.19 20.02
C THR A 163 -4.42 5.41 19.43
N VAL A 164 -4.17 4.22 19.99
CA VAL A 164 -3.19 3.28 19.44
C VAL A 164 -3.74 2.73 18.13
N LEU A 165 -3.10 3.10 17.02
CA LEU A 165 -3.58 2.79 15.68
C LEU A 165 -3.71 1.27 15.43
N PHE A 166 -2.81 0.47 16.01
CA PHE A 166 -2.82 -0.99 15.86
C PHE A 166 -4.01 -1.66 16.58
N ASP A 167 -4.56 -1.04 17.63
CA ASP A 167 -5.71 -1.57 18.35
C ASP A 167 -7.02 -1.41 17.55
N ILE A 168 -7.03 -0.49 16.60
CA ILE A 168 -8.20 -0.16 15.75
C ILE A 168 -8.08 -0.71 14.33
N GLY A 169 -7.11 -1.61 14.08
CA GLY A 169 -6.98 -2.32 12.81
C GLY A 169 -5.86 -1.84 11.90
N TYR A 170 -4.90 -1.01 12.38
CA TYR A 170 -3.66 -0.83 11.62
C TYR A 170 -2.82 -2.11 11.60
N ASP A 171 -2.17 -2.34 10.46
CA ASP A 171 -1.19 -3.40 10.23
C ASP A 171 0.04 -2.86 9.46
N SER A 172 0.93 -3.75 9.01
CA SER A 172 2.13 -3.36 8.26
C SER A 172 1.85 -2.66 6.93
N LEU A 173 0.70 -2.89 6.31
CA LEU A 173 0.35 -2.26 5.04
C LEU A 173 -0.29 -0.90 5.27
N THR A 174 -1.22 -0.78 6.23
CA THR A 174 -1.87 0.50 6.55
C THR A 174 -0.88 1.50 7.16
N ALA A 175 0.11 1.03 7.93
CA ALA A 175 1.21 1.83 8.44
C ALA A 175 2.03 2.46 7.30
N VAL A 176 2.32 1.69 6.25
CA VAL A 176 3.04 2.18 5.06
C VAL A 176 2.17 3.16 4.27
N GLU A 177 0.88 2.92 4.14
CA GLU A 177 -0.05 3.83 3.46
C GLU A 177 -0.12 5.18 4.17
N LEU A 178 -0.37 5.21 5.48
CA LEU A 178 -0.41 6.45 6.28
C LEU A 178 0.91 7.22 6.13
N ARG A 179 2.05 6.54 6.27
CA ARG A 179 3.37 7.15 6.07
C ARG A 179 3.50 7.79 4.69
N ASN A 180 3.10 7.10 3.63
CA ASN A 180 3.23 7.62 2.26
C ASN A 180 2.35 8.85 2.04
N ARG A 181 1.12 8.84 2.57
CA ARG A 181 0.21 10.00 2.50
C ARG A 181 0.79 11.21 3.22
N LEU A 182 1.30 11.02 4.44
CA LEU A 182 1.95 12.08 5.21
C LEU A 182 3.19 12.63 4.49
N SER A 183 4.02 11.75 3.91
CA SER A 183 5.17 12.16 3.10
C SER A 183 4.78 12.97 1.87
N ALA A 184 3.70 12.60 1.18
CA ALA A 184 3.23 13.33 0.01
C ALA A 184 2.67 14.72 0.37
N LEU A 185 1.94 14.81 1.48
CA LEU A 185 1.31 16.06 1.94
C LEU A 185 2.34 17.05 2.51
N THR A 186 3.29 16.56 3.29
CA THR A 186 4.31 17.39 3.96
C THR A 186 5.58 17.58 3.13
N GLY A 187 5.83 16.72 2.13
CA GLY A 187 7.10 16.68 1.42
C GLY A 187 8.27 16.17 2.28
N LEU A 188 8.03 15.72 3.52
CA LEU A 188 9.04 15.19 4.42
C LEU A 188 9.44 13.77 4.02
N ARG A 189 10.72 13.46 4.22
CA ARG A 189 11.24 12.10 4.07
C ARG A 189 11.00 11.31 5.37
N ILE A 190 9.85 10.64 5.45
CA ILE A 190 9.46 9.87 6.63
C ILE A 190 10.06 8.44 6.54
N PRO A 191 10.66 7.86 7.58
CA PRO A 191 11.23 6.50 7.53
C PRO A 191 10.19 5.37 7.36
N PRO A 192 10.59 4.14 6.94
CA PRO A 192 9.67 3.01 6.72
C PRO A 192 9.05 2.42 7.99
N GLY A 193 9.69 2.60 9.15
CA GLY A 193 9.23 2.13 10.47
C GLY A 193 8.44 3.17 11.27
N PHE A 194 8.23 4.36 10.72
CA PHE A 194 7.76 5.52 11.47
C PHE A 194 6.44 5.27 12.24
N VAL A 195 5.40 4.74 11.59
CA VAL A 195 4.11 4.48 12.27
C VAL A 195 4.20 3.35 13.31
N PHE A 196 5.20 2.47 13.21
CA PHE A 196 5.45 1.44 14.21
C PHE A 196 6.16 1.98 15.46
N GLU A 197 7.10 2.91 15.26
CA GLU A 197 7.84 3.57 16.33
C GLU A 197 6.97 4.59 17.07
N TYR A 198 6.04 5.22 16.34
CA TYR A 198 5.13 6.25 16.84
C TYR A 198 3.68 5.80 16.58
N PRO A 199 3.10 4.93 17.45
CA PRO A 199 1.84 4.23 17.17
C PRO A 199 0.58 5.05 17.44
N THR A 200 0.69 6.29 17.94
CA THR A 200 -0.44 7.20 18.18
C THR A 200 -0.33 8.45 17.29
N PRO A 201 -1.47 9.06 16.90
CA PRO A 201 -1.47 10.32 16.17
C PRO A 201 -0.61 11.41 16.82
N GLN A 202 -0.68 11.55 18.14
CA GLN A 202 0.11 12.52 18.89
C GLN A 202 1.62 12.30 18.74
N LEU A 203 2.09 11.05 18.90
CA LEU A 203 3.52 10.71 18.73
C LEU A 203 4.00 10.93 17.29
N ILE A 204 3.13 10.67 16.31
CA ILE A 204 3.41 10.96 14.89
C ILE A 204 3.63 12.46 14.69
N VAL A 205 2.77 13.31 15.26
CA VAL A 205 2.89 14.77 15.16
C VAL A 205 4.19 15.27 15.78
N GLU A 206 4.53 14.78 16.97
CA GLU A 206 5.78 15.14 17.66
C GLU A 206 7.01 14.84 16.80
N GLU A 207 7.08 13.65 16.21
CA GLU A 207 8.23 13.29 15.36
C GLU A 207 8.19 14.02 14.01
N LEU A 208 7.02 14.33 13.44
CA LEU A 208 6.93 15.20 12.26
C LEU A 208 7.49 16.61 12.54
N CYS A 209 7.13 17.20 13.68
CA CYS A 209 7.72 18.46 14.13
C CYS A 209 9.24 18.34 14.27
N ALA A 210 9.75 17.25 14.86
CA ALA A 210 11.18 17.02 14.99
C ALA A 210 11.88 16.86 13.62
N LEU A 211 11.23 16.24 12.64
CA LEU A 211 11.73 16.14 11.26
C LEU A 211 11.81 17.51 10.57
N MET A 212 10.83 18.39 10.81
CA MET A 212 10.83 19.76 10.29
C MET A 212 11.93 20.62 10.90
N ASP A 213 12.15 20.47 12.20
CA ASP A 213 13.15 21.24 12.96
C ASP A 213 14.57 20.66 12.81
N GLY A 214 14.72 19.50 12.15
CA GLY A 214 15.99 18.81 11.93
C GLY A 214 16.55 18.12 13.18
N THR A 215 15.71 17.87 14.18
CA THR A 215 16.04 17.27 15.49
C THR A 215 15.52 15.83 15.64
N SER A 216 14.94 15.26 14.59
CA SER A 216 14.36 13.91 14.55
C SER A 216 15.34 12.82 14.99
N THR A 217 14.81 11.87 15.76
CA THR A 217 15.53 10.67 16.19
C THR A 217 15.42 9.53 15.19
N ALA A 218 14.43 9.59 14.28
CA ALA A 218 14.18 8.60 13.23
C ALA A 218 15.03 8.80 11.96
N ALA A 219 15.86 9.84 11.87
CA ALA A 219 16.65 10.18 10.68
C ALA A 219 17.88 9.28 10.40
N ALA A 220 18.07 8.19 11.14
CA ALA A 220 19.22 7.28 11.04
C ALA A 220 18.99 6.09 10.09
#